data_AF-A0A9P7KPS2-F1
#
_entry.id   AF-A0A9P7KPS2-F1
#
_cell.length_a   1.000
_cell.length_b   1.000
_cell.length_c   1.000
_cell.angle_alpha   90.00
_cell.angle_beta   90.00
_cell.angle_gamma   90.00
#
_symmetry.space_group_name_H-M   'P 1'
#
loop_
_entity.id
_entity.type
_entity.pdbx_description
1 polymer ?
#
loop_
_entity_poly.entity_id
_entity_poly.type
_entity_poly.pdbx_seq_one_letter_code
_entity_poly.pdbx_strand_id
1 'polypeptide(L)'
;MSQYVHVPKSELDEAQLRQLEEHEISQGPLSVLQQAVRNHAQVLISLRNNRKLLARVKAFDRHSNMVLENVKEVLISVSVHHLRMLSEES
;
A
#
# COMPACT_ATOMS: atom_id res chain seq x y z
N MET A 1 -6.63 16.85 -15.42
CA MET A 1 -5.76 15.80 -15.98
C MET A 1 -4.43 16.45 -16.31
N SER A 2 -3.30 15.84 -15.95
CA SER A 2 -1.98 16.33 -16.37
C SER A 2 -1.88 16.25 -17.90
N GLN A 3 -1.32 17.29 -18.52
CA GLN A 3 -1.10 17.34 -19.96
C GLN A 3 -0.12 16.27 -20.47
N TYR A 4 0.63 15.62 -19.55
CA TYR A 4 1.68 14.66 -19.87
C TYR A 4 1.24 13.19 -19.82
N VAL A 5 -0.02 12.90 -19.45
CA VAL A 5 -0.51 11.52 -19.24
C VAL A 5 -0.43 10.65 -20.51
N HIS A 6 -0.59 11.26 -21.69
CA HIS A 6 -0.53 10.58 -22.99
C HIS A 6 0.82 10.73 -23.70
N VAL A 7 1.78 11.41 -23.07
CA VAL A 7 3.12 11.61 -23.63
C VAL A 7 4.00 10.45 -23.17
N PRO A 8 4.72 9.76 -24.07
CA PRO A 8 5.68 8.72 -23.68
C PRO A 8 6.69 9.27 -22.66
N LYS A 9 6.91 8.54 -21.55
CA LYS A 9 7.81 8.98 -20.47
C LYS A 9 9.26 9.23 -20.95
N SER A 10 9.66 8.62 -22.08
CA SER A 10 10.96 8.82 -22.72
C SER A 10 11.13 10.20 -23.38
N GLU A 11 10.03 10.92 -23.63
CA GLU A 11 10.01 12.23 -24.28
C GLU A 11 9.87 13.39 -23.27
N LEU A 12 9.84 13.08 -21.97
CA LEU A 12 9.64 14.05 -20.90
C LEU A 12 10.98 14.44 -20.26
N ASP A 13 11.14 15.74 -20.00
CA ASP A 13 12.23 16.25 -19.17
C ASP A 13 12.00 15.90 -17.68
N GLU A 14 13.04 15.93 -16.85
CA GLU A 14 12.93 15.59 -15.43
C GLU A 14 11.85 16.38 -14.68
N ALA A 15 11.69 17.67 -14.99
CA ALA A 15 10.67 18.51 -14.36
C ALA A 15 9.25 18.05 -14.73
N GLN A 16 9.05 17.64 -15.97
CA GLN A 16 7.76 17.15 -16.48
C GLN A 16 7.44 15.77 -15.92
N LEU A 17 8.46 14.90 -15.80
CA LEU A 17 8.36 13.61 -15.11
C LEU A 17 7.89 13.80 -13.66
N ARG A 18 8.48 14.73 -12.91
CA ARG A 18 8.04 15.03 -11.52
C ARG A 18 6.59 15.51 -11.47
N GLN A 19 6.19 16.38 -12.39
CA GLN A 19 4.79 16.85 -12.46
C GLN A 19 3.81 15.73 -12.80
N LEU A 20 4.20 14.82 -13.70
CA LEU A 20 3.42 13.64 -14.03
C LEU A 20 3.31 12.71 -12.81
N GLU A 21 4.41 12.43 -12.12
CA GLU A 21 4.42 11.61 -10.90
C GLU A 21 3.54 12.22 -9.81
N GLU A 22 3.62 13.54 -9.56
CA GLU A 22 2.79 14.23 -8.58
C GLU A 22 1.30 14.17 -8.94
N HIS A 23 0.98 14.25 -10.24
CA HIS A 23 -0.38 14.05 -10.72
C HIS A 23 -0.86 12.60 -10.52
N GLU A 24 -0.05 11.61 -10.90
CA GLU A 24 -0.35 10.17 -10.71
C GLU A 24 -0.54 9.83 -9.23
N ILE A 25 0.25 10.43 -8.33
CA ILE A 25 0.12 10.24 -6.88
C ILE A 25 -1.14 10.90 -6.33
N SER A 26 -1.46 12.13 -6.77
CA SER A 26 -2.58 12.89 -6.20
C SER A 26 -3.95 12.49 -6.74
N GLN A 27 -4.03 12.01 -7.99
CA GLN A 27 -5.28 11.69 -8.67
C GLN A 27 -5.41 10.21 -9.05
N GLY A 28 -4.34 9.42 -8.90
CA GLY A 28 -4.33 7.98 -9.21
C GLY A 28 -4.58 7.10 -7.98
N PRO A 29 -4.32 5.79 -8.08
CA PRO A 29 -4.61 4.82 -7.02
C PRO A 29 -3.82 5.06 -5.73
N LEU A 30 -2.64 5.67 -5.80
CA LEU A 30 -1.84 6.01 -4.61
C LEU A 30 -2.39 7.21 -3.83
N SER A 31 -3.39 7.93 -4.34
CA SER A 31 -4.04 9.05 -3.64
C SER A 31 -4.65 8.63 -2.30
N VAL A 32 -5.05 7.36 -2.17
CA VAL A 32 -5.54 6.78 -0.90
C VAL A 32 -4.47 6.81 0.19
N LEU A 33 -3.20 6.60 -0.17
CA LEU A 33 -2.08 6.69 0.77
C LEU A 33 -1.78 8.15 1.12
N GLN A 34 -1.93 9.06 0.16
CA GLN A 34 -1.82 10.50 0.42
C GLN A 34 -2.89 10.97 1.42
N GLN A 35 -4.13 10.50 1.26
CA GLN A 35 -5.19 10.74 2.24
C GLN A 35 -4.89 10.09 3.59
N ALA A 36 -4.35 8.86 3.61
CA ALA A 36 -3.99 8.18 4.85
C ALA A 36 -2.92 8.94 5.64
N VAL A 37 -1.90 9.50 4.97
CA VAL A 37 -0.89 10.37 5.59
C VAL A 37 -1.53 11.65 6.13
N ARG A 38 -2.30 12.38 5.31
CA ARG A 38 -2.93 13.66 5.69
C ARG A 38 -3.90 13.52 6.87
N ASN A 39 -4.70 12.45 6.87
CA ASN A 39 -5.71 12.21 7.89
C ASN A 39 -5.14 11.45 9.09
N HIS A 40 -3.84 11.13 9.09
CA HIS A 40 -3.22 10.22 10.05
C HIS A 40 -4.03 8.92 10.23
N ALA A 41 -4.61 8.38 9.16
CA ALA A 41 -5.51 7.22 9.23
C ALA A 41 -4.72 5.94 9.55
N GLN A 42 -5.37 5.00 10.23
CA GLN A 42 -4.80 3.68 10.46
C GLN A 42 -5.04 2.82 9.23
N VAL A 43 -3.99 2.14 8.75
CA VAL A 43 -4.01 1.30 7.57
C VAL A 43 -3.67 -0.14 7.93
N LEU A 44 -4.32 -1.08 7.26
CA LEU A 44 -4.00 -2.51 7.31
C LEU A 44 -3.32 -2.92 6.00
N ILE A 45 -2.03 -3.26 6.06
CA ILE A 45 -1.21 -3.62 4.90
C ILE A 45 -1.02 -5.13 4.91
N SER A 46 -1.41 -5.82 3.84
CA SER A 46 -1.14 -7.25 3.69
C SER A 46 0.18 -7.44 2.95
N LEU A 47 1.11 -8.19 3.55
CA LEU A 47 2.41 -8.48 2.96
C LEU A 47 2.38 -9.83 2.21
N ARG A 48 3.36 -10.02 1.30
CA ARG A 48 3.52 -11.26 0.52
C ARG A 48 3.85 -12.51 1.36
N ASN A 49 4.35 -12.31 2.58
CA ASN A 49 4.70 -13.38 3.52
C ASN A 49 3.55 -13.76 4.46
N ASN A 50 2.29 -13.48 4.08
CA ASN A 50 1.06 -13.76 4.84
C ASN A 50 0.99 -13.09 6.23
N ARG A 51 1.85 -12.10 6.51
CA ARG A 51 1.73 -11.21 7.66
C ARG A 51 0.94 -9.97 7.26
N LYS A 52 0.19 -9.41 8.21
CA LYS A 52 -0.51 -8.13 8.04
C LYS A 52 0.11 -7.12 8.99
N LEU A 53 0.30 -5.89 8.54
CA LEU A 53 0.75 -4.77 9.37
C LEU A 53 -0.43 -3.82 9.61
N LEU A 54 -0.69 -3.51 10.87
CA LEU A 54 -1.60 -2.45 11.25
C LEU A 54 -0.75 -1.26 11.70
N ALA A 55 -0.78 -0.15 10.95
CA ALA A 55 0.14 0.97 11.14
C ALA A 55 -0.47 2.31 10.73
N ARG A 56 0.27 3.40 10.88
CA ARG A 56 -0.01 4.69 10.21
C ARG A 56 1.12 5.03 9.25
N VAL A 57 0.79 5.56 8.09
CA VAL A 57 1.77 5.93 7.06
C VAL A 57 2.30 7.34 7.36
N LYS A 58 3.62 7.51 7.37
CA LYS A 58 4.28 8.81 7.53
C LYS A 58 4.77 9.40 6.22
N ALA A 59 5.28 8.54 5.34
CA ALA A 59 5.69 8.89 4.00
C ALA A 59 5.54 7.66 3.10
N PHE A 60 5.39 7.88 1.80
CA PHE A 60 5.42 6.84 0.79
C PHE A 60 6.03 7.39 -0.50
N ASP A 61 6.44 6.51 -1.40
CA ASP A 61 6.94 6.86 -2.73
C ASP A 61 6.10 6.21 -3.85
N ARG A 62 6.50 6.46 -5.11
CA ARG A 62 5.86 5.89 -6.30
C ARG A 62 5.95 4.36 -6.41
N HIS A 63 6.87 3.72 -5.69
CA HIS A 63 7.04 2.27 -5.64
C HIS A 63 6.21 1.63 -4.51
N SER A 64 5.42 2.42 -3.79
CA SER A 64 4.70 2.00 -2.58
C SER A 64 5.63 1.57 -1.44
N ASN A 65 6.89 2.01 -1.44
CA ASN A 65 7.72 1.92 -0.24
C ASN A 65 7.15 2.90 0.78
N MET A 66 7.02 2.48 2.04
CA MET A 66 6.38 3.28 3.08
C MET A 66 7.26 3.41 4.31
N VAL A 67 7.29 4.61 4.88
CA VAL A 67 7.75 4.86 6.24
C VAL A 67 6.52 4.78 7.13
N LEU A 68 6.53 3.86 8.09
CA LEU A 68 5.40 3.56 8.95
C LEU A 68 5.72 3.93 10.41
N GLU A 69 4.70 4.37 11.15
CA GLU A 69 4.76 4.56 12.60
C GLU A 69 3.70 3.71 13.32
N ASN A 70 3.95 3.40 14.61
CA ASN A 70 3.06 2.62 15.46
C ASN A 70 2.66 1.26 14.82
N VAL A 71 3.64 0.56 14.25
CA VAL A 71 3.44 -0.68 13.50
C VAL A 71 3.15 -1.84 14.46
N LYS A 72 2.03 -2.53 14.24
CA LYS A 72 1.73 -3.81 14.86
C LYS A 72 1.64 -4.90 13.81
N GLU A 73 2.43 -5.96 13.98
CA GLU A 73 2.37 -7.14 13.13
C GLU A 73 1.28 -8.11 13.60
N VAL A 74 0.50 -8.62 12.65
CA VAL A 74 -0.58 -9.60 12.85
C VAL A 74 -0.28 -10.81 11.98
N LEU A 75 -0.15 -11.99 12.60
CA LEU A 75 0.03 -13.25 11.90
C LEU A 75 -1.34 -13.89 11.66
N ILE A 76 -1.57 -14.37 10.44
CA ILE A 76 -2.75 -15.17 10.12
C ILE A 76 -2.39 -16.63 10.38
N SER A 77 -2.47 -17.04 11.64
CA SER A 77 -2.41 -18.45 12.00
C SER A 77 -3.79 -19.05 11.73
N VAL A 78 -3.93 -19.87 10.68
CA VAL A 78 -5.12 -20.72 10.56
C VAL A 78 -4.91 -21.88 11.53
N SER A 79 -5.60 -21.87 12.67
CA SER A 79 -5.54 -22.97 13.63
C SER A 79 -6.07 -24.25 12.99
N VAL A 80 -5.16 -25.11 12.53
CA VAL A 80 -5.46 -26.44 11.96
C VAL A 80 -6.06 -27.40 13.00
N HIS A 81 -6.09 -27.00 14.28
CA HIS A 81 -6.64 -27.81 15.37
C HIS A 81 -8.14 -28.12 15.26
N HIS A 82 -8.92 -27.34 14.51
CA HIS A 82 -10.35 -27.65 14.33
C HIS A 82 -10.62 -28.70 13.24
N LEU A 83 -9.72 -28.86 12.26
CA LEU A 83 -9.91 -29.85 11.19
C LEU A 83 -9.58 -31.29 11.63
N ARG A 84 -8.72 -31.47 12.64
CA ARG A 84 -8.33 -32.80 13.13
C ARG A 84 -9.40 -33.45 14.04
N MET A 85 -10.21 -32.63 14.70
CA MET A 85 -11.34 -33.10 15.53
C MET A 85 -12.46 -33.72 14.66
N LEU A 86 -12.63 -33.26 13.43
CA LEU A 86 -13.67 -33.77 12.51
C LEU A 86 -13.25 -35.06 11.78
N SER A 87 -11.96 -35.42 11.78
CA SER A 87 -11.49 -36.68 11.17
C SER A 87 -11.38 -37.84 12.16
N GLU A 88 -11.41 -37.58 13.46
CA GLU A 88 -11.36 -38.62 14.51
C GLU A 88 -12.76 -39.12 14.92
N GLU A 89 -13.84 -38.52 14.41
CA GLU A 89 -15.23 -38.96 14.62
C GLU A 89 -15.81 -39.84 13.47
N SER A 90 -14.98 -40.37 12.56
CA SER A 90 -15.42 -41.24 11.44
C SER A 90 -15.03 -42.70 11.60
#